data_AF-A0A9Q1F783-F1
#
_entry.id   AF-A0A9Q1F783-F1
#
_cell.length_a   1.000
_cell.length_b   1.000
_cell.length_c   1.000
_cell.angle_alpha   90.00
_cell.angle_beta   90.00
_cell.angle_gamma   90.00
#
_symmetry.space_group_name_H-M   'P 1'
#
loop_
_entity.id
_entity.type
_entity.pdbx_description
1 polymer ?
#
loop_
_entity_poly.entity_id
_entity_poly.type
_entity_poly.pdbx_seq_one_letter_code
_entity_poly.pdbx_strand_id
1 'polypeptide(L)'
;DCHLTEWSPWSSCQLTCLDGRSFETTGRQARSRAVVIQVMENQDSCPHQIFQTRACKGGKCHTYEWRTSGWRDNERSVWCQRSDGMNVTGGCFLQNRPTTARHCYPPCTKPFSYCTQSGVCGCERGYTEVMTTHGFLDYCTKTPGSDNKKADVKTNSGRLKPGNSQIQDFFSEWSLRPVGPDGRIKLWVYGVTAGIFLLIGFIIALLFMLCRKQKHSKGSPPPQKPLTLAYDGDVDM
;
A
#
# COMPACT_ATOMS: atom_id res chain seq x y z
N ASP A 1 57.39 -3.51 -30.66
CA ASP A 1 56.78 -2.19 -30.45
C ASP A 1 55.31 -2.28 -30.05
N CYS A 2 54.99 -1.77 -28.85
CA CYS A 2 53.62 -1.60 -28.37
C CYS A 2 53.23 -0.13 -28.56
N HIS A 3 52.13 0.16 -29.24
CA HIS A 3 51.64 1.53 -29.42
C HIS A 3 50.37 1.73 -28.57
N LEU A 4 50.34 2.82 -27.79
CA LEU A 4 49.17 3.20 -27.01
C LEU A 4 48.29 4.13 -27.84
N THR A 5 46.98 3.87 -27.88
CA THR A 5 46.04 4.81 -28.52
C THR A 5 45.86 6.05 -27.66
N GLU A 6 45.25 7.08 -28.27
CA GLU A 6 44.71 8.19 -27.50
C GLU A 6 43.66 7.73 -26.49
N TRP A 7 43.48 8.56 -25.47
CA TRP A 7 42.48 8.33 -24.43
C TRP A 7 41.08 8.54 -24.99
N SER A 8 40.16 7.65 -24.60
CA SER A 8 38.73 7.89 -24.80
C SER A 8 38.29 9.17 -24.06
N PRO A 9 37.19 9.80 -24.51
CA PRO A 9 36.51 10.79 -23.68
C PRO A 9 36.11 10.18 -22.33
N TRP A 10 35.93 11.04 -21.33
CA TRP A 10 35.46 10.65 -20.00
C TRP A 10 34.02 10.17 -20.06
N SER A 11 33.70 9.09 -19.34
CA SER A 11 32.34 8.60 -19.18
C SER A 11 31.43 9.64 -18.49
N SER A 12 30.12 9.42 -18.54
CA SER A 12 29.19 10.13 -17.66
C SER A 12 29.55 9.91 -16.19
N CYS A 13 29.26 10.90 -15.34
CA CYS A 13 29.52 10.82 -13.91
C CYS A 13 28.54 9.84 -13.27
N GLN A 14 29.04 8.70 -12.79
CA GLN A 14 28.24 7.67 -12.16
C GLN A 14 28.34 7.79 -10.64
N LEU A 15 27.19 7.87 -9.98
CA LEU A 15 27.07 7.86 -8.52
C LEU A 15 26.71 6.46 -8.03
N THR A 16 27.21 6.10 -6.85
CA THR A 16 26.76 4.93 -6.11
C THR A 16 25.46 5.30 -5.39
N CYS A 17 24.35 4.77 -5.90
CA CYS A 17 23.00 5.07 -5.42
C CYS A 17 22.38 3.84 -4.76
N LEU A 18 21.74 4.03 -3.60
CA LEU A 18 20.90 3.03 -2.94
C LEU A 18 19.52 3.65 -2.73
N ASP A 19 18.47 3.05 -3.29
CA ASP A 19 17.08 3.55 -3.22
C ASP A 19 16.96 5.06 -3.53
N GLY A 20 17.64 5.51 -4.58
CA GLY A 20 17.65 6.91 -5.01
C GLY A 20 18.44 7.88 -4.14
N ARG A 21 19.11 7.40 -3.09
CA ARG A 21 20.02 8.19 -2.26
C ARG A 21 21.46 7.96 -2.69
N SER A 22 22.21 9.04 -2.91
CA SER A 22 23.66 8.98 -3.10
C SER A 22 24.34 8.83 -1.74
N PHE A 23 25.16 7.80 -1.57
CA PHE A 23 25.98 7.67 -0.36
C PHE A 23 27.21 8.59 -0.40
N GLU A 24 27.75 8.81 -1.60
CA GLU A 24 28.89 9.70 -1.84
C GLU A 24 28.42 10.99 -2.53
N THR A 25 28.96 12.13 -2.08
CA THR A 25 28.81 13.42 -2.77
C THR A 25 29.66 13.50 -4.05
N THR A 26 30.53 12.51 -4.26
CA THR A 26 31.49 12.44 -5.35
C THR A 26 31.24 11.15 -6.13
N GLY A 27 30.89 11.26 -7.41
CA GLY A 27 30.81 10.11 -8.31
C GLY A 27 32.17 9.76 -8.92
N ARG A 28 32.17 8.74 -9.79
CA ARG A 28 33.36 8.36 -10.57
C ARG A 28 33.08 8.47 -12.07
N GLN A 29 34.10 8.91 -12.81
CA GLN A 29 34.17 8.79 -14.27
C GLN A 29 35.36 7.91 -14.62
N ALA A 30 35.20 7.12 -15.67
CA ALA A 30 36.26 6.28 -16.23
C ALA A 30 36.55 6.71 -17.66
N ARG A 31 37.81 6.52 -18.08
CA ARG A 31 38.22 6.53 -19.48
C ARG A 31 39.15 5.37 -19.73
N SER A 32 39.22 4.93 -20.98
CA SER A 32 40.08 3.82 -21.38
C SER A 32 40.94 4.22 -22.58
N ARG A 33 42.07 3.54 -22.74
CA ARG A 33 42.86 3.57 -23.99
C ARG A 33 43.25 2.15 -24.35
N ALA A 34 43.28 1.85 -25.63
CA ALA A 34 43.67 0.55 -26.13
C ALA A 34 45.20 0.48 -26.31
N VAL A 35 45.73 -0.74 -26.25
CA VAL A 35 47.12 -1.04 -26.59
C VAL A 35 47.09 -1.78 -27.93
N VAL A 36 47.73 -1.21 -28.93
CA VAL A 36 47.84 -1.77 -30.28
C VAL A 36 49.18 -2.48 -30.39
N ILE A 37 49.11 -3.79 -30.61
CA ILE A 37 50.28 -4.67 -30.74
C ILE A 37 50.48 -4.94 -32.22
N GLN A 38 51.60 -4.48 -32.79
CA GLN A 38 51.90 -4.69 -34.20
C GLN A 38 52.44 -6.11 -34.49
N VAL A 39 53.12 -6.71 -33.50
CA VAL A 39 53.72 -8.04 -33.63
C VAL A 39 53.18 -8.95 -32.52
N MET A 40 52.39 -9.96 -32.90
CA MET A 40 51.69 -10.85 -31.97
C MET A 40 52.63 -11.61 -31.02
N GLU A 41 53.87 -11.86 -31.43
CA GLU A 41 54.90 -12.52 -30.61
C GLU A 41 55.32 -11.69 -29.38
N ASN A 42 55.05 -10.38 -29.38
CA ASN A 42 55.31 -9.48 -28.25
C ASN A 42 54.08 -9.24 -27.36
N GLN A 43 53.00 -10.01 -27.54
CA GLN A 43 51.75 -9.79 -26.82
C GLN A 43 51.90 -9.89 -25.30
N ASP A 44 52.72 -10.82 -24.83
CA ASP A 44 52.97 -11.02 -23.39
C ASP A 44 53.86 -9.93 -22.77
N SER A 45 54.58 -9.17 -23.60
CA SER A 45 55.43 -8.04 -23.18
C SER A 45 54.69 -6.71 -23.14
N CYS A 46 53.52 -6.62 -23.77
CA CYS A 46 52.72 -5.38 -23.80
C CYS A 46 51.73 -5.33 -22.63
N PRO A 47 51.50 -4.15 -22.02
CA PRO A 47 50.50 -4.01 -20.97
C PRO A 47 49.08 -4.24 -21.54
N HIS A 48 48.21 -4.83 -20.72
CA HIS A 48 46.78 -4.91 -21.04
C HIS A 48 46.11 -3.52 -21.06
N GLN A 49 44.88 -3.47 -21.56
CA GLN A 49 44.08 -2.26 -21.67
C GLN A 49 44.14 -1.42 -20.37
N ILE A 50 44.46 -0.12 -20.53
CA ILE A 50 44.71 0.77 -19.40
C ILE A 50 43.45 1.61 -19.15
N PHE A 51 43.02 1.64 -17.90
CA PHE A 51 41.89 2.43 -17.43
C PHE A 51 42.33 3.51 -16.46
N GLN A 52 41.67 4.66 -16.50
CA GLN A 52 41.86 5.73 -15.53
C GLN A 52 40.51 6.16 -14.97
N THR A 53 40.46 6.30 -13.64
CA THR A 53 39.26 6.71 -12.92
C THR A 53 39.51 8.07 -12.26
N ARG A 54 38.52 8.97 -12.31
CA ARG A 54 38.57 10.25 -11.59
C ARG A 54 37.29 10.50 -10.81
N ALA A 55 37.43 11.29 -9.75
CA ALA A 55 36.31 11.86 -9.01
C ALA A 55 35.56 12.88 -9.89
N CYS A 56 34.23 12.87 -9.83
CA CYS A 56 33.37 13.84 -10.50
C CYS A 56 32.26 14.31 -9.56
N LYS A 57 31.79 15.55 -9.76
CA LYS A 57 30.61 16.10 -9.09
C LYS A 57 29.52 16.27 -10.15
N GLY A 58 28.27 15.88 -9.84
CA GLY A 58 27.13 16.15 -10.71
C GLY A 58 26.52 14.96 -11.46
N GLY A 59 26.34 13.82 -10.80
CA GLY A 59 25.38 12.80 -11.28
C GLY A 59 24.01 12.97 -10.60
N LYS A 60 22.99 12.26 -11.11
CA LYS A 60 21.68 12.15 -10.45
C LYS A 60 21.43 10.70 -10.05
N CYS A 61 21.02 10.50 -8.80
CA CYS A 61 20.49 9.21 -8.39
C CYS A 61 19.03 9.11 -8.80
N HIS A 62 18.69 7.97 -9.37
CA HIS A 62 17.32 7.63 -9.71
C HIS A 62 16.80 6.57 -8.76
N THR A 63 15.51 6.66 -8.43
CA THR A 63 14.78 5.56 -7.80
C THR A 63 14.25 4.62 -8.87
N TYR A 64 14.12 3.35 -8.51
CA TYR A 64 13.60 2.31 -9.37
C TYR A 64 12.41 1.65 -8.66
N GLU A 65 11.28 1.58 -9.35
CA GLU A 65 10.05 1.01 -8.79
C GLU A 65 9.46 -0.02 -9.75
N TRP A 66 8.97 -1.12 -9.21
CA TRP A 66 8.21 -2.10 -9.98
C TRP A 66 6.84 -1.55 -10.35
N ARG A 67 6.53 -1.57 -11.63
CA ARG A 67 5.20 -1.24 -12.17
C ARG A 67 4.55 -2.50 -12.73
N THR A 68 3.23 -2.54 -12.64
CA THR A 68 2.44 -3.67 -13.12
C THR A 68 1.24 -3.19 -13.94
N SER A 69 0.94 -3.89 -15.02
CA SER A 69 -0.33 -3.70 -15.73
C SER A 69 -1.50 -4.30 -14.94
N GLY A 70 -2.72 -4.02 -15.40
CA GLY A 70 -3.88 -4.82 -15.02
C GLY A 70 -3.70 -6.31 -15.39
N TRP A 71 -4.47 -7.16 -14.73
CA TRP A 71 -4.55 -8.59 -15.04
C TRP A 71 -5.34 -8.81 -16.32
N ARG A 72 -4.81 -9.65 -17.22
CA ARG A 72 -5.49 -10.20 -18.39
C ARG A 72 -5.32 -11.71 -18.38
N ASP A 73 -6.41 -12.46 -18.28
CA ASP A 73 -6.41 -13.93 -18.37
C ASP A 73 -5.32 -14.62 -17.51
N ASN A 74 -5.17 -14.14 -16.27
CA ASN A 74 -4.18 -14.57 -15.27
C ASN A 74 -2.73 -14.13 -15.49
N GLU A 75 -2.44 -13.37 -16.55
CA GLU A 75 -1.13 -12.78 -16.80
C GLU A 75 -1.17 -11.26 -16.57
N ARG A 76 -0.05 -10.70 -16.12
CA ARG A 76 0.18 -9.25 -16.14
C ARG A 76 1.61 -8.94 -16.54
N SER A 77 1.77 -7.83 -17.24
CA SER A 77 3.08 -7.28 -17.55
C SER A 77 3.66 -6.62 -16.30
N VAL A 78 4.92 -6.92 -16.00
CA VAL A 78 5.67 -6.36 -14.87
C VAL A 78 6.96 -5.77 -15.43
N TRP A 79 7.20 -4.49 -15.19
CA TRP A 79 8.40 -3.80 -15.66
C TRP A 79 8.99 -2.91 -14.57
N CYS A 80 10.29 -2.62 -14.67
CA CYS A 80 10.97 -1.69 -13.79
C CYS A 80 10.92 -0.29 -14.40
N GLN A 81 10.41 0.68 -13.65
CA GLN A 81 10.37 2.07 -14.07
C GLN A 81 11.34 2.89 -13.23
N ARG A 82 12.16 3.69 -13.90
CA ARG A 82 13.05 4.64 -13.27
C ARG A 82 12.32 5.96 -12.98
N SER A 83 12.81 6.73 -12.01
CA SER A 83 12.18 7.98 -11.55
C SER A 83 11.94 9.06 -12.63
N ASP A 84 12.58 8.94 -13.79
CA ASP A 84 12.41 9.79 -14.96
C ASP A 84 11.30 9.28 -15.92
N GLY A 85 10.63 8.19 -15.56
CA GLY A 85 9.56 7.58 -16.34
C GLY A 85 10.05 6.54 -17.35
N MET A 86 11.36 6.33 -17.49
CA MET A 86 11.91 5.37 -18.45
C MET A 86 11.76 3.92 -17.96
N ASN A 87 11.37 3.04 -18.87
CA ASN A 87 11.31 1.60 -18.62
C ASN A 87 12.70 0.99 -18.80
N VAL A 88 13.21 0.35 -17.75
CA VAL A 88 14.55 -0.25 -17.71
C VAL A 88 14.45 -1.75 -17.45
N THR A 89 15.39 -2.51 -17.99
CA THR A 89 15.48 -3.97 -17.78
C THR A 89 16.24 -4.34 -16.51
N GLY A 90 16.86 -3.37 -15.84
CA GLY A 90 17.62 -3.56 -14.60
C GLY A 90 17.46 -2.40 -13.62
N GLY A 91 17.97 -2.57 -12.40
CA GLY A 91 17.91 -1.57 -11.32
C GLY A 91 16.90 -1.88 -10.22
N CYS A 92 15.78 -2.56 -10.54
CA CYS A 92 14.84 -3.03 -9.52
C CYS A 92 15.31 -4.33 -8.86
N PHE A 93 15.13 -4.43 -7.53
CA PHE A 93 15.45 -5.64 -6.78
C PHE A 93 14.52 -6.80 -7.14
N LEU A 94 15.12 -7.95 -7.47
CA LEU A 94 14.39 -9.16 -7.86
C LEU A 94 13.54 -9.74 -6.72
N GLN A 95 13.96 -9.54 -5.47
CA GLN A 95 13.23 -10.03 -4.29
C GLN A 95 11.84 -9.40 -4.16
N ASN A 96 11.69 -8.14 -4.61
CA ASN A 96 10.42 -7.41 -4.57
C ASN A 96 9.67 -7.49 -5.90
N ARG A 97 10.08 -8.38 -6.83
CA ARG A 97 9.46 -8.49 -8.14
C ARG A 97 8.01 -8.99 -8.00
N PRO A 98 7.02 -8.22 -8.46
CA PRO A 98 5.63 -8.68 -8.49
C PRO A 98 5.48 -9.91 -9.39
N THR A 99 4.59 -10.82 -9.00
CA THR A 99 4.27 -12.02 -9.80
C THR A 99 3.72 -11.65 -11.17
N THR A 100 4.22 -12.29 -12.24
CA THR A 100 3.73 -12.10 -13.61
C THR A 100 2.48 -12.94 -13.90
N ALA A 101 2.38 -14.10 -13.27
CA ALA A 101 1.23 -15.00 -13.37
C ALA A 101 0.47 -15.06 -12.04
N ARG A 102 -0.86 -15.01 -12.12
CA ARG A 102 -1.74 -15.22 -10.98
C ARG A 102 -2.02 -16.71 -10.85
N HIS A 103 -1.72 -17.23 -9.67
CA HIS A 103 -2.21 -18.54 -9.28
C HIS A 103 -3.39 -18.30 -8.34
N CYS A 104 -4.59 -18.67 -8.79
CA CYS A 104 -5.78 -18.65 -7.96
C CYS A 104 -5.73 -19.88 -7.06
N TYR A 105 -5.96 -19.68 -5.77
CA TYR A 105 -6.03 -20.79 -4.83
C TYR A 105 -7.37 -20.72 -4.09
N PRO A 106 -8.26 -21.71 -4.25
CA PRO A 106 -8.15 -22.91 -5.11
C PRO A 106 -8.22 -22.59 -6.62
N PRO A 107 -7.75 -23.49 -7.51
CA PRO A 107 -7.81 -23.28 -8.95
C PRO A 107 -9.25 -23.24 -9.48
N CYS A 108 -9.52 -22.31 -10.40
CA CYS A 108 -10.84 -22.13 -11.00
C CYS A 108 -11.09 -23.20 -12.05
N THR A 109 -11.71 -24.31 -11.63
CA THR A 109 -12.05 -25.45 -12.50
C THR A 109 -13.51 -25.42 -12.97
N LYS A 110 -14.30 -24.45 -12.48
CA LYS A 110 -15.74 -24.38 -12.73
C LYS A 110 -16.04 -23.59 -14.01
N PRO A 111 -17.08 -23.96 -14.78
CA PRO A 111 -17.47 -23.22 -15.98
C PRO A 111 -17.93 -21.81 -15.61
N PHE A 112 -17.60 -20.83 -16.46
CA PHE A 112 -17.91 -19.40 -16.26
C PHE A 112 -17.30 -18.80 -14.98
N SER A 113 -16.25 -19.44 -14.44
CA SER A 113 -15.47 -18.91 -13.32
C SER A 113 -14.19 -18.25 -13.82
N TYR A 114 -13.84 -17.12 -13.21
CA TYR A 114 -12.63 -16.37 -13.52
C TYR A 114 -11.88 -16.01 -12.24
N CYS A 115 -10.59 -15.75 -12.37
CA CYS A 115 -9.79 -15.33 -11.23
C CYS A 115 -10.00 -13.86 -10.92
N THR A 116 -10.55 -13.56 -9.74
CA THR A 116 -10.81 -12.18 -9.32
C THR A 116 -9.51 -11.42 -8.99
N GLN A 117 -9.64 -10.10 -8.81
CA GLN A 117 -8.55 -9.23 -8.37
C GLN A 117 -7.96 -9.58 -6.99
N SER A 118 -8.62 -10.40 -6.18
CA SER A 118 -8.13 -10.85 -4.88
C SER A 118 -7.44 -12.22 -4.93
N GLY A 119 -7.40 -12.90 -6.09
CA GLY A 119 -6.80 -14.24 -6.22
C GLY A 119 -7.74 -15.40 -5.83
N VAL A 120 -9.05 -15.12 -5.72
CA VAL A 120 -10.10 -16.12 -5.45
C VAL A 120 -10.94 -16.31 -6.72
N CYS A 121 -11.45 -17.52 -6.95
CA CYS A 121 -12.36 -17.78 -8.06
C CYS A 121 -13.72 -17.12 -7.83
N GLY A 122 -14.16 -16.34 -8.82
CA GLY A 122 -15.49 -15.74 -8.87
C GLY A 122 -16.18 -16.06 -10.19
N CYS A 123 -17.41 -15.56 -10.37
CA CYS A 123 -18.21 -15.82 -11.57
C CYS A 123 -18.22 -14.64 -12.56
N GLU A 124 -18.19 -14.95 -13.85
CA GLU A 124 -18.28 -13.94 -14.92
C GLU A 124 -19.59 -13.13 -14.84
N ARG A 125 -19.61 -11.98 -15.52
CA ARG A 125 -20.78 -11.09 -15.54
C ARG A 125 -22.01 -11.83 -16.08
N GLY A 126 -23.14 -11.73 -15.38
CA GLY A 126 -24.39 -12.43 -15.73
C GLY A 126 -24.57 -13.79 -15.03
N TYR A 127 -23.61 -14.18 -14.20
CA TYR A 127 -23.70 -15.33 -13.32
C TYR A 127 -23.62 -14.89 -11.85
N THR A 128 -24.36 -15.56 -10.97
CA THR A 128 -24.26 -15.38 -9.52
C THR A 128 -23.42 -16.50 -8.90
N GLU A 129 -22.60 -16.13 -7.94
CA GLU A 129 -21.70 -17.01 -7.19
C GLU A 129 -22.48 -17.82 -6.16
N VAL A 130 -22.44 -19.15 -6.27
CA VAL A 130 -22.93 -20.05 -5.22
C VAL A 130 -21.73 -20.59 -4.46
N MET A 131 -21.70 -20.32 -3.15
CA MET A 131 -20.56 -20.66 -2.29
C MET A 131 -20.81 -21.99 -1.56
N THR A 132 -19.75 -22.76 -1.40
CA THR A 132 -19.70 -23.94 -0.52
C THR A 132 -19.80 -23.53 0.95
N THR A 133 -20.09 -24.50 1.82
CA THR A 133 -20.08 -24.33 3.29
C THR A 133 -18.72 -23.85 3.84
N HIS A 134 -17.64 -24.07 3.10
CA HIS A 134 -16.27 -23.67 3.45
C HIS A 134 -15.90 -22.29 2.89
N GLY A 135 -16.82 -21.59 2.22
CA GLY A 135 -16.60 -20.25 1.68
C GLY A 135 -15.83 -20.21 0.36
N PHE A 136 -15.72 -21.32 -0.37
CA PHE A 136 -15.18 -21.36 -1.74
C PHE A 136 -16.30 -21.40 -2.78
N LEU A 137 -16.02 -20.96 -4.01
CA LEU A 137 -16.98 -21.04 -5.12
C LEU A 137 -17.33 -22.50 -5.44
N ASP A 138 -18.61 -22.86 -5.36
CA ASP A 138 -19.12 -24.19 -5.73
C ASP A 138 -19.44 -24.25 -7.23
N TYR A 139 -20.30 -23.34 -7.71
CA TYR A 139 -20.64 -23.18 -9.12
C TYR A 139 -21.23 -21.80 -9.41
N CYS A 140 -21.24 -21.45 -10.71
CA CYS A 140 -21.84 -20.23 -11.23
C CYS A 140 -23.22 -20.55 -11.82
N THR A 141 -24.27 -19.89 -11.34
CA THR A 141 -25.62 -20.02 -11.93
C THR A 141 -25.97 -18.78 -12.73
N LYS A 142 -26.54 -18.95 -13.92
CA LYS A 142 -26.96 -17.82 -14.77
C LYS A 142 -28.05 -17.03 -14.05
N THR A 143 -27.91 -15.71 -13.98
CA THR A 143 -28.93 -14.85 -13.38
C THR A 143 -30.18 -14.85 -14.28
N PRO A 144 -31.35 -15.30 -13.79
CA PRO A 144 -32.58 -15.26 -14.57
C PRO A 144 -32.95 -13.79 -14.79
N GLY A 145 -32.85 -13.32 -16.04
CA GLY A 145 -33.17 -11.94 -16.44
C GLY A 145 -32.08 -11.17 -17.18
N SER A 146 -30.89 -11.75 -17.40
CA SER A 146 -29.85 -11.13 -18.25
C SER A 146 -30.10 -11.29 -19.75
N ASP A 147 -31.02 -12.18 -20.15
CA ASP A 147 -31.50 -12.18 -21.53
C ASP A 147 -32.53 -11.07 -21.63
N ASN A 148 -32.24 -10.06 -22.45
CA ASN A 148 -33.10 -8.90 -22.74
C ASN A 148 -34.41 -9.31 -23.44
N LYS A 149 -35.26 -10.09 -22.76
CA LYS A 149 -36.66 -10.30 -23.09
C LYS A 149 -37.48 -10.16 -21.83
N LYS A 150 -37.93 -8.91 -21.66
CA LYS A 150 -39.10 -8.45 -20.92
C LYS A 150 -40.12 -9.59 -20.75
N ALA A 151 -40.17 -10.20 -19.57
CA ALA A 151 -41.27 -11.05 -19.16
C ALA A 151 -42.32 -10.12 -18.54
N ASP A 152 -43.28 -9.68 -19.36
CA ASP A 152 -44.49 -9.04 -18.87
C ASP A 152 -45.29 -10.10 -18.08
N VAL A 153 -45.08 -10.14 -16.76
CA VAL A 153 -45.89 -10.96 -15.86
C VAL A 153 -47.29 -10.34 -15.83
N LYS A 154 -48.22 -10.95 -16.57
CA LYS A 154 -49.65 -10.67 -16.45
C LYS A 154 -50.12 -11.26 -15.12
N THR A 155 -50.08 -10.44 -14.06
CA THR A 155 -50.69 -10.75 -12.76
C THR A 155 -52.20 -10.85 -12.95
N ASN A 156 -52.68 -12.09 -13.08
CA ASN A 156 -54.09 -12.38 -13.09
C ASN A 156 -54.65 -12.15 -11.68
N SER A 157 -55.76 -11.42 -11.62
CA SER A 157 -56.43 -10.97 -10.41
C SER A 157 -56.78 -12.15 -9.49
N GLY A 158 -56.14 -12.19 -8.32
CA GLY A 158 -56.42 -13.13 -7.23
C GLY A 158 -56.53 -12.34 -5.93
N ARG A 159 -57.72 -11.80 -5.68
CA ARG A 159 -58.07 -11.02 -4.48
C ARG A 159 -58.03 -11.91 -3.25
N LEU A 160 -56.96 -11.81 -2.45
CA LEU A 160 -56.94 -12.21 -1.04
C LEU A 160 -56.49 -10.99 -0.23
N LYS A 161 -57.39 -10.45 0.58
CA LYS A 161 -57.08 -9.40 1.56
C LYS A 161 -56.19 -10.00 2.66
N PRO A 162 -55.08 -9.34 3.04
CA PRO A 162 -54.56 -9.41 4.40
C PRO A 162 -54.88 -8.12 5.14
N GLY A 163 -55.18 -8.28 6.42
CA GLY A 163 -55.61 -7.24 7.35
C GLY A 163 -54.51 -6.23 7.69
N ASN A 164 -55.02 -5.16 8.31
CA ASN A 164 -54.35 -3.98 8.83
C ASN A 164 -53.04 -4.29 9.60
N SER A 165 -51.91 -3.77 9.12
CA SER A 165 -50.64 -3.75 9.86
C SER A 165 -49.93 -2.41 9.69
N GLN A 166 -50.51 -1.36 10.28
CA GLN A 166 -49.96 0.00 10.36
C GLN A 166 -48.65 0.11 11.18
N ILE A 167 -48.07 -1.03 11.60
CA ILE A 167 -46.83 -1.09 12.40
C ILE A 167 -45.60 -1.32 11.50
N GLN A 168 -45.76 -1.86 10.29
CA GLN A 168 -44.63 -2.24 9.44
C GLN A 168 -44.03 -1.05 8.65
N ASP A 169 -44.78 0.03 8.46
CA ASP A 169 -44.32 1.24 7.76
C ASP A 169 -43.48 2.18 8.64
N PHE A 170 -43.51 2.03 9.97
CA PHE A 170 -42.68 2.87 10.86
C PHE A 170 -41.23 2.38 10.97
N PHE A 171 -40.96 1.10 10.66
CA PHE A 171 -39.64 0.51 10.83
C PHE A 171 -38.83 0.40 9.52
N SER A 172 -39.45 0.61 8.35
CA SER A 172 -38.78 0.51 7.05
C SER A 172 -37.95 1.75 6.66
N GLU A 173 -38.12 2.87 7.38
CA GLU A 173 -37.45 4.14 7.05
C GLU A 173 -36.15 4.41 7.84
N TRP A 174 -35.70 3.46 8.66
CA TRP A 174 -34.44 3.55 9.41
C TRP A 174 -33.31 2.85 8.67
N SER A 175 -33.00 3.31 7.45
CA SER A 175 -31.71 3.00 6.85
C SER A 175 -30.63 3.77 7.62
N LEU A 176 -29.77 3.05 8.35
CA LEU A 176 -28.58 3.56 9.04
C LEU A 176 -27.48 4.06 8.06
N ARG A 177 -27.87 4.83 7.04
CA ARG A 177 -26.95 5.52 6.13
C ARG A 177 -26.89 7.00 6.54
N PRO A 178 -25.81 7.45 7.21
CA PRO A 178 -25.68 8.83 7.68
C PRO A 178 -25.53 9.85 6.53
N VAL A 179 -25.28 9.38 5.30
CA VAL A 179 -25.10 10.19 4.11
C VAL A 179 -26.21 9.87 3.12
N GLY A 180 -27.02 10.88 2.79
CA GLY A 180 -28.04 10.76 1.76
C GLY A 180 -27.41 10.63 0.36
N PRO A 181 -28.18 10.18 -0.65
CA PRO A 181 -27.70 10.03 -2.02
C PRO A 181 -27.13 11.32 -2.65
N ASP A 182 -27.39 12.49 -2.05
CA ASP A 182 -26.90 13.80 -2.49
C ASP A 182 -25.62 14.28 -1.76
N GLY A 183 -24.97 13.41 -0.97
CA GLY A 183 -23.71 13.73 -0.27
C GLY A 183 -23.86 14.68 0.93
N ARG A 184 -25.09 15.06 1.30
CA ARG A 184 -25.37 15.91 2.48
C ARG A 184 -25.74 15.04 3.68
N ILE A 185 -25.21 15.42 4.85
CA ILE A 185 -25.51 14.77 6.13
C ILE A 185 -26.96 15.10 6.50
N LYS A 186 -27.76 14.07 6.82
CA LYS A 186 -29.18 14.26 7.19
C LYS A 186 -29.31 15.02 8.50
N LEU A 187 -30.28 15.94 8.58
CA LEU A 187 -30.49 16.83 9.74
C LEU A 187 -30.63 16.09 11.09
N TRP A 188 -31.24 14.90 11.07
CA TRP A 188 -31.38 14.05 12.25
C TRP A 188 -30.03 13.57 12.82
N VAL A 189 -29.00 13.40 11.98
CA VAL A 189 -27.65 13.02 12.42
C VAL A 189 -27.02 14.12 13.28
N TYR A 190 -27.25 15.40 12.95
CA TYR A 190 -26.81 16.53 13.78
C TYR A 190 -27.57 16.60 15.10
N GLY A 191 -28.86 16.25 15.11
CA GLY A 191 -29.65 16.13 16.34
C GLY A 191 -29.11 15.04 17.26
N VAL A 192 -28.75 13.88 16.70
CA VAL A 192 -28.17 12.76 17.45
C VAL A 192 -26.79 13.12 17.99
N THR A 193 -25.92 13.74 17.20
CA THR A 193 -24.57 14.14 17.67
C THR A 193 -24.64 15.22 18.75
N ALA A 194 -25.51 16.22 18.60
CA ALA A 194 -25.73 17.24 19.63
C ALA A 194 -26.29 16.65 20.93
N GLY A 195 -27.23 15.70 20.83
CA GLY A 195 -27.77 14.99 21.99
C GLY A 195 -26.71 14.17 22.73
N ILE A 196 -25.85 13.46 21.98
CA ILE A 196 -24.72 12.70 22.56
C ILE A 196 -23.73 13.63 23.26
N PHE A 197 -23.40 14.78 22.66
CA PHE A 197 -22.50 15.76 23.27
C PHE A 197 -23.05 16.31 24.59
N LEU A 198 -24.35 16.62 24.66
CA LEU A 198 -25.00 17.08 25.89
C LEU A 198 -25.02 15.99 26.96
N LEU A 199 -25.26 14.74 26.56
CA LEU A 199 -25.29 13.59 27.47
C LEU A 199 -23.89 13.29 28.04
N ILE A 200 -22.85 13.37 27.22
CA ILE A 200 -21.46 13.25 27.67
C ILE A 200 -21.09 14.38 28.63
N GLY A 201 -21.44 15.63 28.31
CA GLY A 201 -21.21 16.77 29.21
C GLY A 201 -21.89 16.58 30.58
N PHE A 202 -23.12 16.06 30.59
CA PHE A 202 -23.84 15.75 31.81
C PHE A 202 -23.16 14.64 32.63
N ILE A 203 -22.69 13.57 31.98
CA ILE A 203 -21.92 12.51 32.65
C ILE A 203 -20.63 13.05 33.27
N ILE A 204 -19.89 13.90 32.55
CA ILE A 204 -18.68 14.55 33.07
C ILE A 204 -19.01 15.42 34.29
N ALA A 205 -20.11 16.18 34.24
CA ALA A 205 -20.57 16.98 35.38
C ALA A 205 -20.94 16.12 36.59
N LEU A 206 -21.64 15.00 36.39
CA LEU A 206 -21.96 14.05 37.46
C LEU A 206 -20.70 13.43 38.07
N LEU A 207 -19.75 12.99 37.23
CA LEU A 207 -18.45 12.48 37.69
C LEU A 207 -17.67 13.54 38.47
N PHE A 208 -17.69 14.79 38.02
CA PHE A 208 -17.07 15.90 38.73
C PHE A 208 -17.72 16.18 40.09
N MET A 209 -19.05 16.11 40.18
CA MET A 209 -19.79 16.29 41.44
C MET A 209 -19.57 15.12 42.42
N LEU A 210 -19.43 13.88 41.91
CA LEU A 210 -19.07 12.71 42.70
C LEU A 210 -17.61 12.77 43.18
N CYS A 211 -16.67 13.19 42.32
CA CYS A 211 -15.27 13.40 42.68
C CYS A 211 -15.07 14.57 43.66
N ARG A 212 -15.90 15.63 43.59
CA ARG A 212 -15.86 16.73 44.55
C ARG A 212 -16.31 16.30 45.95
N LYS A 213 -17.25 15.37 46.07
CA LYS A 213 -17.66 14.83 47.37
C LYS A 213 -16.56 14.02 48.08
N GLN A 214 -15.57 13.49 47.36
CA GLN A 214 -14.43 12.80 47.98
C GLN A 214 -13.33 13.73 48.49
N LYS A 215 -13.23 14.98 48.03
CA LYS A 215 -12.11 15.86 48.34
C LYS A 215 -12.16 16.51 49.74
N HIS A 216 -13.16 16.18 50.56
CA HIS A 216 -13.29 16.69 51.94
C HIS A 216 -12.81 15.70 53.02
N SER A 217 -11.97 14.71 52.69
CA SER A 217 -11.30 13.86 53.67
C SER A 217 -9.85 13.57 53.28
N LYS A 218 -8.94 13.80 54.25
CA LYS A 218 -7.46 13.68 54.26
C LYS A 218 -6.74 14.91 53.67
N GLY A 219 -5.93 15.70 54.38
CA GLY A 219 -5.08 15.51 55.57
C GLY A 219 -3.68 16.03 55.20
N SER A 220 -3.11 17.00 55.94
CA SER A 220 -1.95 17.84 55.55
C SER A 220 -0.62 17.09 55.32
N PRO A 221 0.32 17.62 54.50
CA PRO A 221 1.68 17.08 54.39
C PRO A 221 2.66 17.71 55.42
N PRO A 222 3.67 16.97 55.94
CA PRO A 222 4.75 17.54 56.76
C PRO A 222 5.89 18.15 55.89
N PRO A 223 6.73 19.04 56.45
CA PRO A 223 7.66 19.87 55.67
C PRO A 223 8.92 19.11 55.24
N GLN A 224 9.38 19.39 54.01
CA GLN A 224 10.62 18.88 53.43
C GLN A 224 11.84 19.63 53.99
N LYS A 225 12.83 18.90 54.51
CA LYS A 225 14.19 19.42 54.81
C LYS A 225 15.06 19.36 53.55
N PRO A 226 15.86 20.40 53.22
CA PRO A 226 16.82 20.34 52.12
C PRO A 226 18.09 19.58 52.52
N LEU A 227 18.51 18.66 51.64
CA LEU A 227 19.79 17.94 51.73
C LEU A 227 20.94 18.86 51.28
N THR A 228 21.76 19.30 52.24
CA THR A 228 23.10 19.83 51.99
C THR A 228 24.09 18.68 51.98
N LEU A 229 24.61 18.32 50.81
CA LEU A 229 25.75 17.40 50.69
C LEU A 229 27.04 18.22 50.83
N ALA A 230 27.62 18.19 52.02
CA ALA A 230 28.94 18.73 52.30
C ALA A 230 30.02 17.72 51.89
N TYR A 231 31.08 18.25 51.31
CA TYR A 231 32.33 17.60 50.92
C TYR A 231 33.30 17.60 52.11
N ASP A 232 33.86 16.44 52.46
CA ASP A 232 35.18 16.18 53.07
C ASP A 232 35.19 14.67 53.39
N GLY A 233 36.22 13.86 53.14
CA GLY A 233 37.63 14.11 53.32
C GLY A 233 38.16 12.97 54.19
N ASP A 234 38.97 12.10 53.57
CA ASP A 234 40.10 11.40 54.18
C ASP A 234 39.92 10.22 55.19
N VAL A 235 41.00 9.45 55.27
CA VAL A 235 41.42 8.46 56.30
C VAL A 235 41.19 6.96 56.01
N ASP A 236 42.26 6.37 55.49
CA ASP A 236 43.00 5.17 55.97
C ASP A 236 42.29 4.11 56.82
N MET A 237 42.31 2.87 56.32
CA MET A 237 42.76 1.60 56.96
C MET A 237 42.44 0.40 56.06
#